data_AF-A0A3D0IZ67-F1
#
_entry.id   AF-A0A3D0IZ67-F1
#
_cell.length_a   1.000
_cell.length_b   1.000
_cell.length_c   1.000
_cell.angle_alpha   90.00
_cell.angle_beta   90.00
_cell.angle_gamma   90.00
#
_symmetry.space_group_name_H-M   'P 1'
#
loop_
_entity.id
_entity.type
_entity.pdbx_description
1 polymer ?
#
loop_
_entity_poly.entity_id
_entity_poly.type
_entity_poly.pdbx_seq_one_letter_code
_entity_poly.pdbx_strand_id
1 'polypeptide(L)' 'SSVVGMFFAEQEVEEVPRQPHDIPLPAVITQRGWRKFG' A
#
# COMPACT_ATOMS: atom_id res chain seq x y z
N SER A 1 3.68 -11.83 -11.86
CA SER A 1 2.38 -11.14 -11.64
C SER A 1 2.62 -9.99 -10.70
N SER A 2 1.89 -8.88 -10.84
CA SER A 2 1.99 -7.75 -9.91
C SER A 2 0.82 -7.81 -8.92
N VAL A 3 1.12 -7.78 -7.61
CA VAL A 3 0.10 -7.68 -6.56
C VAL A 3 -0.20 -6.21 -6.33
N VAL A 4 -1.47 -5.84 -6.27
CA VAL A 4 -1.93 -4.47 -5.96
C VAL A 4 -2.87 -4.56 -4.77
N GLY A 5 -2.65 -3.72 -3.76
CA GLY A 5 -3.56 -3.63 -2.63
C GLY A 5 -4.74 -2.69 -2.92
N MET A 6 -5.92 -3.05 -2.43
CA MET A 6 -7.12 -2.21 -2.49
C MET A 6 -7.53 -1.84 -1.06
N PHE A 7 -7.62 -0.55 -0.78
CA PHE A 7 -7.87 -0.02 0.56
C PHE A 7 -8.76 1.23 0.52
N PHE A 8 -9.32 1.60 1.67
CA PHE A 8 -9.90 2.93 1.86
C PHE A 8 -8.79 3.95 2.12
N ALA A 9 -8.92 5.16 1.58
CA ALA A 9 -7.93 6.22 1.78
C ALA A 9 -7.75 6.63 3.25
N GLU A 10 -8.74 6.37 4.11
CA GLU A 10 -8.69 6.59 5.55
C GLU A 10 -7.77 5.62 6.30
N GLN A 11 -7.34 4.53 5.63
CA GLN A 11 -6.37 3.57 6.17
C GLN A 11 -4.91 4.01 5.92
N GLU A 12 -4.69 5.11 5.19
CA GLU A 12 -3.35 5.67 5.01
C GLU A 12 -2.86 6.27 6.34
N VAL A 13 -1.67 5.85 6.74
CA VAL A 13 -0.97 6.33 7.94
C VAL A 13 0.44 6.78 7.56
N GLU A 14 1.01 7.69 8.34
CA GLU A 14 2.36 8.23 8.08
C GLU A 14 3.44 7.14 8.16
N GLU A 15 3.30 6.22 9.11
CA GLU A 15 4.19 5.08 9.29
C GLU A 15 3.45 3.80 9.67
N VAL A 16 3.97 2.66 9.22
CA VAL A 16 3.55 1.32 9.64
C VAL A 16 4.78 0.62 10.23
N PRO A 17 4.70 0.03 11.44
CA PRO A 17 5.79 -0.74 12.00
C PRO A 17 6.21 -1.86 11.06
N ARG A 18 7.52 -1.98 10.79
CA ARG A 18 8.07 -3.00 9.91
C ARG A 18 8.67 -4.16 10.68
N GLN A 19 8.42 -5.36 10.20
CA GLN A 19 9.00 -6.63 10.65
C GLN A 19 9.85 -7.27 9.54
N PRO A 20 10.81 -8.15 9.88
CA PRO A 20 11.73 -8.73 8.89
C PRO A 20 11.07 -9.53 7.76
N HIS A 21 9.82 -9.96 7.93
CA HIS A 21 9.07 -10.75 6.96
C HIS A 21 8.05 -9.94 6.16
N ASP A 22 7.96 -8.63 6.37
CA ASP A 22 7.05 -7.79 5.61
C ASP A 22 7.52 -7.62 4.17
N ILE A 23 6.58 -7.75 3.23
CA ILE A 23 6.82 -7.56 1.79
C ILE A 23 6.03 -6.33 1.34
N PRO A 24 6.69 -5.25 0.87
CA PRO A 24 5.99 -4.06 0.43
C PRO A 24 5.17 -4.33 -0.83
N LEU A 25 3.97 -3.77 -0.88
CA LEU A 25 3.18 -3.75 -2.11
C LEU A 25 3.79 -2.77 -3.11
N PRO A 26 3.88 -3.12 -4.41
CA PRO A 26 4.39 -2.22 -5.44
C PRO A 26 3.40 -1.10 -5.79
N ALA A 27 2.11 -1.25 -5.44
CA ALA A 27 1.09 -0.25 -5.64
C ALA A 27 -0.14 -0.48 -4.76
N VAL A 28 -0.90 0.59 -4.54
CA VAL A 28 -2.23 0.56 -3.92
C VAL A 28 -3.22 1.40 -4.72
N ILE A 29 -4.49 1.01 -4.66
CA ILE A 29 -5.62 1.80 -5.17
C ILE A 29 -6.59 2.10 -4.03
N THR A 30 -7.08 3.35 -4.02
CA THR A 30 -8.13 3.82 -3.11
C THR A 30 -9.16 4.62 -3.89
N GLN A 31 -10.20 5.11 -3.22
CA GLN A 31 -11.16 6.05 -3.80
C GLN A 31 -10.54 7.39 -4.24
N ARG A 32 -9.31 7.71 -3.79
CA ARG A 32 -8.56 8.90 -4.22
C ARG A 32 -7.69 8.65 -5.45
N GLY A 33 -7.56 7.40 -5.90
CA GLY A 33 -6.82 7.03 -7.09
C GLY A 33 -5.75 5.96 -6.86
N TRP A 34 -4.88 5.81 -7.86
CA TRP A 34 -3.79 4.84 -7.90
C TRP A 34 -2.47 5.46 -7.43
N ARG A 35 -1.74 4.76 -6.55
CA ARG A 35 -0.39 5.14 -6.13
C ARG A 35 0.58 3.97 -6.33
N LYS A 36 1.65 4.21 -7.08
CA LYS A 36 2.74 3.27 -7.28
C LYS A 36 3.89 3.58 -6.32
N PHE A 37 4.45 2.55 -5.70
CA PHE A 37 5.66 2.63 -4.88
C PHE A 37 6.84 2.09 -5.70
N GLY A 38 8.00 2.72 -5.53
CA GLY A 38 9.25 2.40 -6.24
C GLY A 38 10.25 1.75 -5.30
#